data_AF-A0A2I0N851-F1
#
_entry.id   AF-A0A2I0N851-F1
#
_cell.length_a   1.000
_cell.length_b   1.000
_cell.length_c   1.000
_cell.angle_alpha   90.00
_cell.angle_beta   90.00
_cell.angle_gamma   90.00
#
_symmetry.space_group_name_H-M   'P 1'
#
loop_
_entity.id
_entity.type
_entity.pdbx_description
1 polymer ?
#
loop_
_entity_poly.entity_id
_entity_poly.type
_entity_poly.pdbx_seq_one_letter_code
_entity_poly.pdbx_strand_id
1 'polypeptide(L)'
;MSDFNVLKHNVVPYHEVLSDADAGKVLEVYGIKPDQLPKILDTDPVARAIGAKPGQVIRVIRQSRTAGEAVAYRLVISASGTSLLGGGEYTESSGPAFEDDE
;
A
#
# COMPACT_ATOMS: atom_id res chain seq x y z
N MET A 1 4.74 15.55 26.67
CA MET A 1 3.76 15.04 25.70
C MET A 1 4.40 15.17 24.34
N SER A 2 4.96 14.08 23.85
CA SER A 2 5.80 14.09 22.65
C SER A 2 4.89 13.91 21.44
N ASP A 3 4.65 14.99 20.71
CA ASP A 3 4.06 14.98 19.39
C ASP A 3 4.96 14.15 18.45
N PHE A 4 4.62 12.87 18.30
CA PHE A 4 5.26 11.98 17.34
C PHE A 4 4.97 12.48 15.94
N ASN A 5 5.91 13.25 15.40
CA ASN A 5 5.83 13.84 14.07
C ASN A 5 6.15 12.75 13.02
N VAL A 6 5.14 11.96 12.66
CA VAL A 6 5.20 10.79 11.77
C VAL A 6 5.70 11.14 10.35
N LEU A 7 5.75 12.42 10.01
CA LEU A 7 6.12 12.93 8.68
C LEU A 7 7.64 13.16 8.48
N LYS A 8 8.46 12.97 9.52
CA LYS A 8 9.94 13.17 9.47
C LYS A 8 10.76 11.90 9.60
N HIS A 9 10.17 10.73 9.33
CA HIS A 9 10.97 9.52 9.15
C HIS A 9 11.55 9.51 7.73
N ASN A 10 12.86 9.31 7.62
CA ASN A 10 13.69 9.23 6.40
C ASN A 10 13.30 8.09 5.41
N VAL A 11 12.08 7.56 5.52
CA VAL A 11 11.63 6.27 4.95
C VAL A 11 10.28 6.41 4.26
N VAL A 12 9.72 7.62 4.12
CA VAL A 12 8.45 7.80 3.39
C VAL A 12 8.75 7.82 1.89
N PRO A 13 8.25 6.84 1.12
CA PRO A 13 8.45 6.82 -0.33
C PRO A 13 7.73 7.98 -1.02
N TYR A 14 8.09 8.28 -2.26
CA TYR A 14 7.41 9.29 -3.06
C TYR A 14 6.05 8.74 -3.49
N HIS A 15 4.99 9.54 -3.30
CA HIS A 15 3.62 9.17 -3.65
C HIS A 15 3.07 10.17 -4.67
N GLU A 16 2.53 9.65 -5.78
CA GLU A 16 1.96 10.46 -6.85
C GLU A 16 0.59 9.91 -7.25
N VAL A 17 -0.39 10.80 -7.43
CA VAL A 17 -1.72 10.42 -7.91
C VAL A 17 -1.67 10.30 -9.44
N LEU A 18 -2.05 9.14 -9.96
CA LEU A 18 -2.17 8.92 -11.40
C LEU A 18 -3.52 9.44 -11.90
N SER A 19 -3.52 9.95 -13.13
CA SER A 19 -4.74 10.25 -13.86
C SER A 19 -5.41 8.97 -14.35
N ASP A 20 -6.72 8.99 -14.58
CA ASP A 20 -7.49 7.83 -15.07
C ASP A 20 -6.90 7.21 -16.35
N ALA A 21 -6.38 8.06 -17.24
CA ALA A 21 -5.73 7.63 -18.48
C ALA A 21 -4.44 6.82 -18.22
N ASP A 22 -3.61 7.27 -17.27
CA ASP A 22 -2.36 6.57 -16.95
C ASP A 22 -2.60 5.35 -16.08
N ALA A 23 -3.58 5.40 -15.17
CA ALA A 23 -4.05 4.23 -14.45
C ALA A 23 -4.52 3.14 -15.42
N GLY A 24 -5.29 3.49 -16.46
CA GLY A 24 -5.72 2.57 -17.50
C GLY A 24 -4.55 1.90 -18.22
N LYS A 25 -3.54 2.68 -18.64
CA LYS A 25 -2.31 2.14 -19.26
C LYS A 25 -1.57 1.19 -18.33
N VAL A 26 -1.42 1.56 -17.05
CA VAL A 26 -0.75 0.72 -16.05
C VAL A 26 -1.48 -0.61 -15.92
N LEU A 27 -2.81 -0.59 -15.76
CA LEU A 27 -3.62 -1.79 -15.65
C LEU A 27 -3.52 -2.68 -16.90
N GLU A 28 -3.47 -2.08 -18.09
CA GLU A 28 -3.28 -2.78 -19.36
C GLU A 28 -1.88 -3.42 -19.46
N VAL A 29 -0.83 -2.67 -19.12
CA VAL A 29 0.57 -3.15 -19.14
C VAL A 29 0.77 -4.33 -18.20
N TYR A 30 0.19 -4.28 -17.00
CA TYR A 30 0.28 -5.37 -16.03
C TYR A 30 -0.79 -6.46 -16.27
N GLY A 31 -1.79 -6.23 -17.12
CA GLY A 31 -2.88 -7.15 -17.38
C GLY A 31 -3.76 -7.46 -16.15
N ILE A 32 -3.83 -6.53 -15.19
CA ILE A 32 -4.54 -6.72 -13.92
C ILE A 32 -5.78 -5.83 -13.83
N LYS A 33 -6.75 -6.26 -13.01
CA LYS A 33 -7.93 -5.45 -12.70
C LYS A 33 -7.61 -4.45 -11.59
N PRO A 34 -8.26 -3.27 -11.56
CA PRO A 34 -8.06 -2.28 -10.50
C PRO A 34 -8.38 -2.85 -9.10
N ASP A 35 -9.32 -3.80 -9.02
CA ASP A 35 -9.69 -4.44 -7.75
C ASP A 35 -8.60 -5.39 -7.19
N GLN A 36 -7.67 -5.84 -8.04
CA GLN A 36 -6.53 -6.66 -7.65
C GLN A 36 -5.35 -5.84 -7.12
N LEU A 37 -5.39 -4.51 -7.27
CA LEU A 37 -4.39 -3.64 -6.69
C LEU A 37 -4.54 -3.59 -5.17
N PRO A 38 -3.43 -3.52 -4.41
CA PRO A 38 -3.49 -3.24 -2.98
C PRO A 38 -4.29 -1.96 -2.72
N LYS A 39 -5.26 -2.04 -1.81
CA LYS A 39 -6.18 -0.93 -1.52
C LYS A 39 -5.62 -0.06 -0.39
N ILE A 40 -5.87 1.24 -0.46
CA ILE A 40 -5.52 2.22 0.58
C ILE A 40 -6.74 3.08 0.91
N LEU A 41 -6.94 3.38 2.18
CA LEU A 41 -8.08 4.17 2.62
C LEU A 41 -7.87 5.65 2.28
N ASP A 42 -8.94 6.35 1.94
CA ASP A 42 -8.94 7.82 1.81
C ASP A 42 -8.59 8.51 3.15
N THR A 43 -8.84 7.83 4.27
CA THR A 43 -8.52 8.28 5.62
C THR A 43 -7.05 8.14 5.98
N ASP A 44 -6.26 7.43 5.17
CA ASP A 44 -4.83 7.24 5.40
C ASP A 44 -4.08 8.60 5.33
N PRO A 45 -3.15 8.89 6.26
CA PRO A 45 -2.44 10.15 6.28
C PRO A 45 -1.69 10.45 4.97
N VAL A 46 -1.20 9.41 4.27
CA VAL A 46 -0.52 9.56 2.98
C VAL A 46 -1.51 9.95 1.89
N ALA A 47 -2.66 9.28 1.82
CA ALA A 47 -3.71 9.58 0.85
C ALA A 47 -4.26 11.01 1.05
N ARG A 48 -4.44 11.43 2.31
CA ARG A 48 -4.82 12.80 2.67
C ARG A 48 -3.76 13.83 2.31
N ALA A 49 -2.47 13.51 2.50
CA ALA A 49 -1.38 14.43 2.21
C ALA A 49 -1.25 14.72 0.71
N ILE A 50 -1.50 13.73 -0.15
CA ILE A 50 -1.45 13.89 -1.62
C ILE A 50 -2.80 14.30 -2.23
N GLY A 51 -3.87 14.38 -1.42
CA GLY A 51 -5.21 14.75 -1.88
C GLY A 51 -5.85 13.73 -2.82
N ALA A 52 -5.53 12.44 -2.68
CA ALA A 52 -6.09 11.40 -3.52
C ALA A 52 -7.56 11.16 -3.22
N LYS A 53 -8.36 10.91 -4.26
CA LYS A 53 -9.80 10.62 -4.16
C LYS A 53 -10.08 9.12 -4.26
N PRO A 54 -11.15 8.62 -3.62
CA PRO A 54 -11.58 7.24 -3.81
C PRO A 54 -11.85 6.95 -5.29
N GLY A 55 -11.33 5.82 -5.77
CA GLY A 55 -11.31 5.42 -7.18
C GLY A 55 -10.03 5.75 -7.93
N GLN A 56 -9.14 6.59 -7.37
CA GLN A 56 -7.85 6.91 -8.01
C GLN A 56 -6.77 5.89 -7.66
N VAL A 57 -5.75 5.80 -8.52
CA VAL A 57 -4.58 4.96 -8.31
C VAL A 57 -3.40 5.83 -7.89
N ILE A 58 -2.74 5.44 -6.81
CA ILE A 58 -1.51 6.08 -6.32
C ILE A 58 -0.32 5.26 -6.75
N ARG A 59 0.67 5.93 -7.34
CA ARG A 59 2.00 5.39 -7.61
C ARG A 59 2.91 5.68 -6.42
N VAL A 60 3.50 4.62 -5.88
CA VAL A 60 4.43 4.65 -4.75
C VAL A 60 5.80 4.27 -5.26
N ILE A 61 6.75 5.21 -5.22
CA ILE A 61 8.13 5.02 -5.65
C ILE A 61 9.01 4.99 -4.40
N ARG A 62 9.57 3.82 -4.10
CA ARG A 62 10.49 3.64 -2.97
C ARG A 62 11.89 3.31 -3.48
N GLN A 63 12.91 3.90 -2.87
CA GLN A 63 14.28 3.49 -3.12
C GLN A 63 14.53 2.14 -2.44
N SER A 64 15.01 1.16 -3.22
CA SER A 64 15.37 -0.15 -2.72
C SER A 64 16.87 -0.37 -2.88
N ARG A 65 17.52 -0.84 -1.81
CA ARG A 65 18.96 -1.16 -1.83
C ARG A 65 19.32 -2.23 -2.86
N THR A 66 18.37 -3.10 -3.22
CA THR A 66 18.62 -4.24 -4.12
C THR A 66 18.27 -3.97 -5.58
N ALA A 67 17.29 -3.11 -5.85
CA ALA A 67 16.75 -2.89 -7.21
C ALA A 67 16.83 -1.42 -7.66
N GLY A 68 17.43 -0.54 -6.85
CA GLY A 68 17.45 0.90 -7.09
C GLY A 68 16.10 1.54 -6.74
N GLU A 69 15.10 1.30 -7.57
CA GLU A 69 13.77 1.89 -7.44
C GLU A 69 12.69 0.81 -7.57
N ALA A 70 11.78 0.75 -6.61
CA ALA A 70 10.62 -0.12 -6.65
C ALA A 70 9.35 0.73 -6.75
N VAL A 71 8.57 0.48 -7.81
CA VAL A 71 7.30 1.14 -8.07
C VAL A 71 6.17 0.21 -7.70
N ALA A 72 5.25 0.68 -6.86
CA ALA A 72 4.03 -0.04 -6.49
C ALA A 72 2.80 0.83 -6.78
N TYR A 73 1.70 0.21 -7.16
CA TYR A 73 0.43 0.91 -7.44
C TYR A 73 -0.61 0.50 -6.41
N ARG A 74 -1.37 1.47 -5.88
CA ARG A 74 -2.41 1.24 -4.88
C ARG A 74 -3.72 1.93 -5.27
N LEU A 75 -4.86 1.27 -5.06
CA LEU A 75 -6.17 1.83 -5.33
C LEU A 75 -6.75 2.51 -4.08
N VAL A 76 -7.16 3.77 -4.19
CA VAL A 76 -7.82 4.48 -3.09
C VAL A 76 -9.27 4.04 -2.98
N ILE A 77 -9.67 3.63 -1.78
CA ILE A 77 -11.05 3.26 -1.45
C ILE A 77 -11.58 4.16 -0.34
N SER A 78 -12.89 4.42 -0.37
CA SER A 78 -13.55 5.17 0.69
C SER A 78 -13.79 4.27 1.90
N ALA A 79 -13.42 4.75 3.09
CA ALA A 79 -13.71 4.05 4.35
C ALA A 79 -15.22 3.88 4.63
N SER A 80 -16.09 4.60 3.92
CA SER A 80 -17.53 4.69 4.23
C SER A 80 -18.38 3.46 3.87
N GLY A 81 -17.77 2.33 3.47
CA GLY A 81 -18.51 1.09 3.31
C GLY A 81 -17.79 0.07 2.43
N THR A 82 -16.99 -0.80 3.02
CA THR A 82 -16.61 -2.06 2.36
C THR A 82 -16.40 -3.15 3.42
N SER A 83 -17.48 -3.87 3.72
CA SER A 83 -17.40 -5.32 3.93
C SER A 83 -16.73 -5.91 2.69
N LEU A 84 -15.85 -6.91 2.86
CA LEU A 84 -15.05 -7.61 1.81
C LEU A 84 -13.62 -7.07 1.61
N LEU A 85 -12.72 -7.41 2.52
CA LEU A 85 -11.52 -8.18 2.16
C LEU A 85 -11.26 -9.15 3.31
N GLY A 86 -11.41 -10.44 3.00
CA GLY A 86 -11.29 -11.53 3.95
C GLY A 86 -10.00 -11.44 4.75
N GLY A 87 -10.15 -11.55 6.07
CA GLY A 87 -9.04 -11.84 6.93
C GLY A 87 -8.31 -13.05 6.37
N GLY A 88 -7.06 -12.86 6.00
CA GLY A 88 -6.12 -13.97 6.01
C GLY A 88 -6.09 -14.44 7.46
N GLU A 89 -6.69 -15.60 7.72
CA GLU A 89 -6.29 -16.44 8.84
C GLU A 89 -4.77 -16.59 8.75
N TYR A 90 -4.06 -15.84 9.58
CA TYR A 90 -2.76 -16.27 10.03
C TYR A 90 -3.06 -17.45 10.94
N THR A 91 -3.03 -18.66 10.41
CA THR A 91 -2.74 -19.78 11.29
C THR A 91 -1.29 -19.53 11.73
N GLU A 92 -1.13 -19.09 12.97
CA GLU A 92 0.09 -19.32 13.72
C GLU A 92 0.28 -20.85 13.79
N SER A 93 0.71 -21.47 12.69
CA SER A 93 1.33 -22.78 12.76
C SER A 93 2.71 -22.52 13.34
N SER A 94 2.71 -22.48 14.67
CA SER A 94 3.81 -22.81 15.56
C SER A 94 4.98 -23.39 14.77
N GLY A 95 6.02 -22.57 14.60
CA GLY A 95 7.32 -23.10 14.20
C GLY A 95 7.71 -24.20 15.19
N PRO A 96 8.33 -25.30 14.73
CA PRO A 96 8.75 -26.36 15.64
C PRO A 96 9.69 -25.73 16.67
N ALA A 97 9.38 -25.99 17.94
CA ALA A 97 10.28 -25.69 19.04
C ALA A 97 11.63 -26.31 18.70
N PHE A 98 12.65 -25.46 18.55
CA PHE A 98 14.03 -25.90 18.59
C PHE A 98 14.27 -26.34 20.03
N GLU A 99 14.17 -27.65 20.28
CA GLU A 99 14.61 -28.26 21.53
C GLU A 99 16.13 -28.10 21.61
N ASP A 100 16.58 -27.20 22.48
CA ASP A 100 17.96 -27.13 22.96
C ASP A 100 18.19 -28.35 23.87
N ASP A 101 18.94 -29.32 23.37
CA ASP A 101 19.47 -30.47 24.10
C ASP A 101 20.82 -30.06 24.72
N GLU A 102 20.86 -29.88 26.04
CA GLU A 102 22.08 -30.01 26.87
C GLU A 102 21.76 -30.56 28.27
#